data_AF-A0A0N1IN33-F1
#
_entry.id   AF-A0A0N1IN33-F1
#
_cell.length_a   1.000
_cell.length_b   1.000
_cell.length_c   1.000
_cell.angle_alpha   90.00
_cell.angle_beta   90.00
_cell.angle_gamma   90.00
#
_symmetry.space_group_name_H-M   'P 1'
#
loop_
_entity.id
_entity.type
_entity.pdbx_description
1 polymer ?
#
loop_
_entity_poly.entity_id
_entity_poly.type
_entity_poly.pdbx_seq_one_letter_code
_entity_poly.pdbx_strand_id
1 'polypeptide(L)'
;MAPRLDQSANKSPQNDEIGLPKKLLKLQKYHRFLSTLTPQQMPLAARGLAVSKDQSREFMACFPDIVRDLTKTGKHIDVPEASKWLAKLLQYNVPNGKKNRGLATVLAYKMLEKPDNLTPENIHLANIMGWCTEMVNKFVTINTLIC
;
A
#
# COMPACT_ATOMS: atom_id res chain seq x y z
N MET A 1 -68.48 -25.27 -7.02
CA MET A 1 -67.82 -25.41 -5.70
C MET A 1 -66.74 -24.34 -5.62
N ALA A 2 -66.96 -23.34 -4.75
CA ALA A 2 -66.03 -22.30 -4.29
C ALA A 2 -65.39 -21.36 -5.36
N PRO A 3 -64.75 -20.22 -4.99
CA PRO A 3 -65.26 -18.85 -5.15
C PRO A 3 -64.43 -18.02 -6.18
N ARG A 4 -64.94 -16.91 -6.76
CA ARG A 4 -64.84 -15.48 -6.32
C ARG A 4 -63.47 -15.14 -5.72
N LEU A 5 -62.72 -14.16 -6.22
CA LEU A 5 -62.88 -12.69 -6.15
C LEU A 5 -61.58 -12.13 -6.79
N ASP A 6 -61.43 -10.96 -7.39
CA ASP A 6 -62.33 -9.90 -7.79
C ASP A 6 -61.56 -9.03 -8.81
N GLN A 7 -62.33 -8.40 -9.68
CA GLN A 7 -62.17 -7.09 -10.33
C GLN A 7 -60.75 -6.53 -10.60
N SER A 8 -60.41 -6.30 -11.88
CA SER A 8 -60.80 -5.13 -12.73
C SER A 8 -59.65 -4.10 -12.71
N ALA A 9 -59.16 -3.53 -13.82
CA ALA A 9 -59.89 -3.05 -14.97
C ALA A 9 -59.00 -2.87 -16.22
N ASN A 10 -59.65 -2.98 -17.39
CA ASN A 10 -59.42 -2.31 -18.68
C ASN A 10 -58.01 -2.30 -19.30
N LYS A 11 -57.79 -3.04 -20.43
CA LYS A 11 -58.01 -2.64 -21.85
C LYS A 11 -57.15 -1.41 -22.24
N SER A 12 -56.30 -1.37 -23.28
CA SER A 12 -56.09 -2.10 -24.55
C SER A 12 -55.01 -1.32 -25.37
N PRO A 13 -54.65 -1.60 -26.66
CA PRO A 13 -54.18 -2.83 -27.33
C PRO A 13 -52.97 -2.65 -28.34
N GLN A 14 -52.54 -3.77 -28.96
CA GLN A 14 -51.99 -3.99 -30.34
C GLN A 14 -50.49 -3.65 -30.66
N ASN A 15 -49.65 -4.65 -31.01
CA ASN A 15 -49.35 -5.27 -32.34
C ASN A 15 -48.57 -4.32 -33.29
N ASP A 16 -47.50 -4.61 -34.06
CA ASP A 16 -46.86 -5.83 -34.59
C ASP A 16 -45.42 -5.50 -35.14
N GLU A 17 -44.55 -6.52 -35.23
CA GLU A 17 -43.56 -6.86 -36.29
C GLU A 17 -42.26 -6.03 -36.66
N ILE A 18 -41.17 -6.82 -36.81
CA ILE A 18 -39.98 -6.74 -37.72
C ILE A 18 -38.83 -5.73 -37.49
N GLY A 19 -37.59 -6.26 -37.41
CA GLY A 19 -36.39 -5.61 -37.95
C GLY A 19 -35.08 -5.92 -37.22
N LEU A 20 -34.20 -6.72 -37.81
CA LEU A 20 -32.80 -6.96 -37.40
C LEU A 20 -31.98 -5.65 -37.41
N PRO A 21 -31.51 -5.09 -36.26
CA PRO A 21 -30.83 -3.80 -36.29
C PRO A 21 -29.46 -3.74 -35.57
N LYS A 22 -28.52 -3.06 -36.22
CA LYS A 22 -27.48 -2.20 -35.63
C LYS A 22 -26.31 -2.83 -34.86
N LYS A 23 -26.35 -4.10 -34.43
CA LYS A 23 -25.22 -4.70 -33.68
C LYS A 23 -23.97 -4.93 -34.53
N LEU A 24 -24.09 -5.35 -35.78
CA LEU A 24 -22.95 -5.66 -36.66
C LEU A 24 -22.17 -4.41 -37.10
N LEU A 25 -22.86 -3.30 -37.39
CA LEU A 25 -22.21 -2.03 -37.75
C LEU A 25 -21.46 -1.39 -36.57
N LYS A 26 -21.85 -1.68 -35.32
CA LYS A 26 -21.10 -1.23 -34.15
C LYS A 26 -19.73 -1.89 -34.05
N LEU A 27 -19.54 -3.10 -34.57
CA LEU A 27 -18.25 -3.80 -34.52
C LEU A 27 -17.17 -3.16 -35.41
N GLN A 28 -17.53 -2.51 -36.51
CA GLN A 28 -16.56 -1.75 -37.32
C GLN A 28 -16.04 -0.48 -36.62
N LYS A 29 -16.83 0.08 -35.69
CA LYS A 29 -16.37 1.22 -34.85
C LYS A 29 -15.31 0.80 -33.83
N TYR A 30 -15.13 -0.51 -33.59
CA TYR A 30 -14.10 -1.08 -32.72
C TYR A 30 -12.76 -1.37 -33.41
N HIS A 31 -12.60 -1.04 -34.71
CA HIS A 31 -11.37 -1.38 -35.45
C HIS A 31 -10.46 -0.19 -35.78
N ARG A 32 -10.59 0.93 -35.07
CA ARG A 32 -9.59 2.02 -35.11
C ARG A 32 -9.06 2.27 -33.70
N PHE A 33 -7.74 2.15 -33.56
CA PHE A 33 -6.91 2.32 -32.35
C PHE A 33 -6.71 1.07 -31.46
N LEU A 34 -6.51 -0.09 -32.07
CA LEU A 34 -5.58 -1.09 -31.53
C LEU A 34 -4.18 -0.79 -32.08
N SER A 35 -3.58 0.32 -31.66
CA SER A 35 -2.15 0.51 -31.82
C SER A 35 -1.44 -0.23 -30.68
N THR A 36 -0.90 -1.40 -31.00
CA THR A 36 0.30 -2.01 -30.39
C THR A 36 0.20 -2.25 -28.87
N LEU A 37 -0.23 -3.41 -28.34
CA LEU A 37 0.56 -4.64 -28.17
C LEU A 37 2.07 -4.46 -27.88
N THR A 38 2.48 -3.35 -27.27
CA THR A 38 3.66 -3.37 -26.39
C THR A 38 3.17 -3.79 -25.01
N PRO A 39 3.80 -4.76 -24.31
CA PRO A 39 3.72 -4.77 -22.86
C PRO A 39 4.39 -3.46 -22.43
N GLN A 40 3.61 -2.38 -22.35
CA GLN A 40 4.03 -1.17 -21.66
C GLN A 40 4.20 -1.60 -20.20
N GLN A 41 5.42 -2.00 -19.88
CA GLN A 41 5.93 -2.01 -18.54
C GLN A 41 5.62 -0.62 -18.01
N MET A 42 4.58 -0.52 -17.16
CA MET A 42 4.12 0.77 -16.66
C MET A 42 5.33 1.57 -16.19
N PRO A 43 5.45 2.86 -16.55
CA PRO A 43 6.53 3.70 -16.07
C PRO A 43 6.71 3.49 -14.57
N LEU A 44 7.94 3.33 -14.10
CA LEU A 44 8.25 3.06 -12.70
C LEU A 44 7.52 4.03 -11.74
N ALA A 45 7.31 5.28 -12.17
CA ALA A 45 6.57 6.31 -11.45
C ALA A 45 5.04 6.08 -11.35
N ALA A 46 4.44 5.34 -12.29
CA ALA A 46 3.01 5.07 -12.37
C ALA A 46 2.58 3.75 -11.69
N ARG A 47 3.53 2.90 -11.27
CA ARG A 47 3.28 1.59 -10.63
C ARG A 47 2.65 1.65 -9.23
N GLY A 48 2.31 2.84 -8.76
CA GLY A 48 1.68 3.05 -7.47
C GLY A 48 2.71 3.06 -6.35
N LEU A 49 2.87 4.22 -5.73
CA LEU A 49 3.51 4.40 -4.42
C LEU A 49 2.74 3.67 -3.28
N ALA A 50 1.78 2.84 -3.62
CA ALA A 50 0.99 2.05 -2.69
C ALA A 50 1.85 0.89 -2.19
N VAL A 51 2.45 1.10 -1.04
CA VAL A 51 3.12 0.05 -0.28
C VAL A 51 2.12 -1.08 -0.06
N SER A 52 2.46 -2.30 -0.48
CA SER A 52 1.59 -3.45 -0.25
C SER A 52 1.45 -3.72 1.26
N LYS A 53 0.34 -4.32 1.67
CA LYS A 53 0.14 -4.68 3.09
C LYS A 53 1.24 -5.60 3.60
N ASP A 54 1.80 -6.46 2.76
CA ASP A 54 2.90 -7.36 3.11
C ASP A 54 4.20 -6.62 3.35
N GLN A 55 4.51 -5.62 2.51
CA GLN A 55 5.69 -4.78 2.69
C GLN A 55 5.61 -3.95 3.98
N SER A 56 4.41 -3.44 4.30
CA SER A 56 4.18 -2.75 5.57
C SER A 56 4.38 -3.69 6.77
N ARG A 57 3.90 -4.95 6.68
CA ARG A 57 4.10 -5.96 7.73
C ARG A 57 5.56 -6.32 7.93
N GLU A 58 6.28 -6.57 6.84
CA GLU A 58 7.71 -6.91 6.86
C GLU A 58 8.54 -5.78 7.47
N PHE A 59 8.24 -4.53 7.09
CA PHE A 59 8.84 -3.36 7.70
C PHE A 59 8.56 -3.29 9.21
N MET A 60 7.31 -3.46 9.63
CA MET A 60 6.93 -3.46 11.06
C MET A 60 7.57 -4.59 11.86
N ALA A 61 7.79 -5.76 11.24
CA ALA A 61 8.41 -6.90 11.88
C ALA A 61 9.88 -6.65 12.27
N CYS A 62 10.58 -5.75 11.56
CA CYS A 62 11.97 -5.40 11.88
C CYS A 62 12.09 -4.50 13.12
N PHE A 63 11.03 -3.77 13.49
CA PHE A 63 11.12 -2.76 14.56
C PHE A 63 11.45 -3.33 15.95
N PRO A 64 10.81 -4.41 16.43
CA PRO A 64 11.14 -5.01 17.72
C PRO A 64 12.60 -5.46 17.82
N ASP A 65 13.16 -5.97 16.72
CA ASP A 65 14.57 -6.39 16.66
C ASP A 65 15.50 -5.20 16.82
N ILE A 66 15.23 -4.10 16.12
CA ILE A 66 16.00 -2.86 16.23
C ILE A 66 15.95 -2.29 17.66
N VAL A 67 14.76 -2.24 18.27
CA VAL A 67 14.63 -1.75 19.67
C VAL A 67 15.42 -2.63 20.62
N ARG A 68 15.40 -3.95 20.44
CA ARG A 68 16.18 -4.89 21.24
C ARG A 68 17.67 -4.67 21.07
N ASP A 69 18.15 -4.46 19.85
CA ASP A 69 19.58 -4.35 19.58
C ASP A 69 20.14 -3.01 20.11
N LEU A 70 19.39 -1.92 19.97
CA LEU A 70 19.74 -0.62 20.57
C LEU A 70 19.77 -0.68 22.11
N THR A 71 18.82 -1.38 22.72
CA THR A 71 18.72 -1.46 24.19
C THR A 71 19.69 -2.47 24.81
N LYS A 72 20.10 -3.51 24.06
CA LYS A 72 21.15 -4.45 24.48
C LYS A 72 22.55 -3.86 24.38
N THR A 73 22.82 -3.10 23.32
CA THR A 73 24.14 -2.50 23.08
C THR A 73 24.43 -1.38 24.09
N GLY A 74 23.41 -0.63 24.49
CA GLY A 74 23.49 0.43 25.50
C GLY A 74 23.39 -0.06 26.95
N LYS A 75 23.85 -1.28 27.29
CA LYS A 75 24.03 -1.69 28.68
C LYS A 75 25.19 -0.90 29.29
N HIS A 76 24.94 0.37 29.57
CA HIS A 76 25.80 1.16 30.42
C HIS A 76 25.71 0.53 31.81
N ILE A 77 26.82 -0.06 32.25
CA ILE A 77 26.95 -0.72 33.56
C ILE A 77 26.56 0.27 34.68
N ASP A 78 26.73 1.56 34.41
CA ASP A 78 26.51 2.66 35.35
C ASP A 78 25.03 3.09 35.48
N VAL A 79 24.17 2.87 34.46
CA VAL A 79 22.76 3.31 34.49
C VAL A 79 21.84 2.33 33.72
N PRO A 80 21.41 1.22 34.36
CA PRO A 80 20.52 0.24 33.72
C PRO A 80 19.14 0.81 33.34
N GLU A 81 18.73 1.90 33.97
CA GLU A 81 17.46 2.60 33.74
C GLU A 81 17.46 3.35 32.41
N ALA A 82 18.64 3.78 31.91
CA ALA A 82 18.77 4.50 30.65
C ALA A 82 18.27 3.64 29.48
N SER A 83 18.63 2.35 29.43
CA SER A 83 18.18 1.44 28.38
C SER A 83 16.66 1.20 28.45
N LYS A 84 16.08 1.15 29.65
CA LYS A 84 14.62 1.03 29.85
C LYS A 84 13.90 2.29 29.34
N TRP A 85 14.41 3.47 29.63
CA TRP A 85 13.84 4.73 29.17
C TRP A 85 13.97 4.89 27.65
N LEU A 86 15.11 4.51 27.07
CA LEU A 86 15.31 4.49 25.62
C LEU A 86 14.29 3.56 24.94
N ALA A 87 14.08 2.36 25.47
CA ALA A 87 13.09 1.43 24.95
C ALA A 87 11.67 2.03 24.94
N LYS A 88 11.27 2.71 26.02
CA LYS A 88 9.98 3.39 26.12
C LYS A 88 9.87 4.54 25.12
N LEU A 89 10.91 5.36 25.00
CA LEU A 89 10.94 6.51 24.09
C LEU A 89 10.80 6.06 22.63
N LEU A 90 11.53 5.01 22.22
CA LEU A 90 11.45 4.46 20.87
C LEU A 90 10.06 3.88 20.59
N GLN A 91 9.52 3.04 21.48
CA GLN A 91 8.21 2.41 21.31
C GLN A 91 7.06 3.42 21.28
N TYR A 92 7.18 4.54 21.98
CA TYR A 92 6.14 5.56 22.01
C TYR A 92 6.18 6.49 20.78
N ASN A 93 7.37 6.91 20.35
CA ASN A 93 7.50 7.97 19.34
C ASN A 93 7.63 7.44 17.91
N VAL A 94 8.31 6.31 17.73
CA VAL A 94 8.78 5.83 16.41
C VAL A 94 7.72 5.07 15.63
N PRO A 95 7.03 4.05 16.17
CA PRO A 95 6.05 3.28 15.42
C PRO A 95 4.70 4.01 15.27
N ASN A 96 4.54 5.19 15.88
CA ASN A 96 3.30 5.94 15.80
C ASN A 96 3.24 6.73 14.48
N GLY A 97 2.20 6.47 13.68
CA GLY A 97 1.96 7.16 12.40
C GLY A 97 2.05 6.26 11.17
N LYS A 98 2.12 6.89 9.98
CA LYS A 98 2.02 6.22 8.67
C LYS A 98 3.33 5.59 8.15
N LYS A 99 4.49 5.97 8.72
CA LYS A 99 5.85 5.53 8.30
C LYS A 99 6.13 5.67 6.80
N ASN A 100 5.49 6.64 6.15
CA ASN A 100 5.58 6.81 4.70
C ASN A 100 7.02 7.09 4.24
N ARG A 101 7.85 7.72 5.08
CA ARG A 101 9.23 8.06 4.71
C ARG A 101 10.11 6.81 4.77
N GLY A 102 9.99 6.02 5.83
CA GLY A 102 10.70 4.74 5.96
C GLY A 102 10.31 3.75 4.86
N LEU A 103 9.01 3.62 4.57
CA LEU A 103 8.52 2.74 3.49
C LEU A 103 8.92 3.26 2.10
N ALA A 104 8.96 4.58 1.90
CA ALA A 104 9.46 5.16 0.65
C ALA A 104 10.94 4.87 0.45
N THR A 105 11.76 4.85 1.51
CA THR A 105 13.19 4.46 1.41
C THR A 105 13.33 3.02 0.92
N VAL A 106 12.54 2.09 1.45
CA VAL A 106 12.55 0.68 1.01
C VAL A 106 12.08 0.55 -0.44
N LEU A 107 11.04 1.30 -0.81
CA LEU A 107 10.55 1.32 -2.19
C LEU A 107 11.59 1.90 -3.15
N ALA A 108 12.26 2.99 -2.76
CA ALA A 108 13.32 3.60 -3.55
C ALA A 108 14.48 2.62 -3.77
N TYR A 109 14.88 1.86 -2.75
CA TYR A 109 15.88 0.80 -2.89
C TYR A 109 15.45 -0.22 -3.95
N LYS A 110 14.21 -0.71 -3.89
CA LYS A 110 13.66 -1.66 -4.87
C LYS A 110 13.56 -1.10 -6.30
N MET A 111 13.48 0.21 -6.45
CA MET A 111 13.38 0.88 -7.75
C MET A 111 14.75 1.21 -8.37
N LEU A 112 15.75 1.49 -7.54
CA LEU A 112 17.07 1.93 -7.98
C LEU A 112 18.06 0.77 -8.14
N GLU A 113 17.90 -0.27 -7.34
CA GLU A 113 18.83 -1.40 -7.29
C GLU A 113 18.54 -2.43 -8.39
N LYS A 114 19.57 -3.16 -8.82
CA LYS A 114 19.44 -4.24 -9.80
C LYS A 114 18.62 -5.40 -9.21
N PRO A 115 17.81 -6.10 -10.02
CA PRO A 115 16.99 -7.22 -9.55
C PRO A 115 17.82 -8.34 -8.90
N ASP A 116 19.06 -8.56 -9.36
CA ASP A 116 19.98 -9.58 -8.82
C ASP A 116 20.39 -9.29 -7.36
N ASN A 117 20.38 -8.02 -6.96
CA ASN A 117 20.73 -7.56 -5.62
C ASN A 117 19.51 -7.41 -4.70
N LEU A 118 18.29 -7.70 -5.17
CA LEU A 118 17.06 -7.70 -4.37
C LEU A 118 16.91 -9.01 -3.57
N THR A 119 17.98 -9.40 -2.88
CA THR A 119 17.97 -10.55 -1.97
C THR A 119 17.20 -10.21 -0.69
N PRO A 120 16.64 -11.20 0.01
CA PRO A 120 15.92 -10.96 1.26
C PRO A 120 16.79 -10.28 2.32
N GLU A 121 18.10 -10.56 2.36
CA GLU A 121 19.06 -9.93 3.26
C GLU A 121 19.18 -8.42 2.97
N ASN A 122 19.31 -8.06 1.70
CA ASN A 122 19.43 -6.67 1.30
C ASN A 122 18.13 -5.89 1.51
N ILE A 123 16.98 -6.54 1.29
CA ILE A 123 15.67 -5.95 1.62
C ILE A 123 15.54 -5.74 3.13
N HIS A 124 16.03 -6.67 3.96
CA HIS A 124 16.07 -6.49 5.40
C HIS A 124 16.97 -5.30 5.82
N LEU A 125 18.15 -5.15 5.21
CA LEU A 125 19.01 -3.97 5.42
C LEU A 125 18.32 -2.67 4.99
N ALA A 126 17.61 -2.67 3.87
CA ALA A 126 16.82 -1.53 3.43
C ALA A 126 15.69 -1.19 4.42
N ASN A 127 15.04 -2.19 5.03
CA ASN A 127 14.06 -1.99 6.09
C ASN A 127 14.68 -1.34 7.33
N ILE A 128 15.88 -1.79 7.76
CA ILE A 128 16.61 -1.16 8.87
C ILE A 128 16.92 0.30 8.55
N MET A 129 17.41 0.60 7.35
CA MET A 129 17.68 1.97 6.90
C MET A 129 16.42 2.84 6.87
N GLY A 130 15.29 2.27 6.46
CA GLY A 130 13.99 2.94 6.52
C GLY A 130 13.58 3.30 7.97
N TRP A 131 13.86 2.41 8.94
CA TRP A 131 13.64 2.70 10.37
C TRP A 131 14.58 3.78 10.90
N CYS A 132 15.86 3.79 10.50
CA CYS A 132 16.78 4.87 10.85
C CYS A 132 16.25 6.23 10.36
N THR A 133 15.70 6.28 9.15
CA THR A 133 15.10 7.49 8.58
C THR A 133 13.89 7.98 9.40
N GLU A 134 13.01 7.06 9.83
CA GLU A 134 11.89 7.40 10.69
C GLU A 134 12.35 7.89 12.07
N MET A 135 13.37 7.28 12.68
CA MET A 135 13.91 7.73 13.96
C MET A 135 14.46 9.17 13.90
N VAL A 136 15.23 9.50 12.87
CA VAL A 136 15.75 10.87 12.67
C VAL A 136 14.61 11.86 12.47
N ASN A 137 13.59 11.49 11.70
CA ASN A 137 12.40 12.33 11.52
C ASN A 137 11.69 12.61 12.86
N LYS A 138 11.49 11.58 13.70
CA LYS A 138 10.89 11.77 15.02
C LYS A 138 11.72 12.66 15.93
N PHE A 139 13.04 12.49 15.92
CA PHE A 139 13.94 13.34 16.68
C PHE A 139 13.79 14.82 16.27
N VAL A 140 13.82 15.12 14.98
CA VAL A 140 13.62 16.49 14.47
C VAL A 140 12.24 17.02 14.83
N THR A 141 11.19 16.21 14.64
CA THR A 141 9.81 16.61 14.96
C THR A 141 9.66 16.96 16.43
N ILE A 142 10.18 16.13 17.34
CA ILE A 142 10.12 16.38 18.79
C ILE A 142 10.91 17.65 19.13
N ASN A 143 12.11 17.82 18.56
CA ASN A 143 12.93 18.99 18.82
C ASN A 143 12.26 20.29 18.35
N THR A 144 11.68 20.30 17.14
CA THR A 144 10.95 21.45 16.58
C THR A 144 9.64 21.75 17.32
N LEU A 145 9.02 20.76 17.98
CA LEU A 145 7.80 20.99 18.77
C LEU A 145 8.06 21.57 20.17
N ILE A 146 9.28 21.41 20.69
CA ILE A 146 9.65 21.85 22.05
C ILE A 146 10.31 23.24 22.06
N CYS A 147 10.94 23.63 20.95
CA CYS A 147 11.50 24.97 20.74
C CYS A 147 10.45 25.93 20.17
#